data_AF-A0A6M1KYG1-F1
#
_entry.id   AF-A0A6M1KYG1-F1
#
_cell.length_a   1.000
_cell.length_b   1.000
_cell.length_c   1.000
_cell.angle_alpha   90.00
_cell.angle_beta   90.00
_cell.angle_gamma   90.00
#
_symmetry.space_group_name_H-M   'P 1'
#
loop_
_entity.id
_entity.type
_entity.pdbx_description
1 polymer ?
#
loop_
_entity_poly.entity_id
_entity_poly.type
_entity_poly.pdbx_seq_one_letter_code
_entity_poly.pdbx_strand_id
1 'polypeptide(L)'
;MAIGTWFATEFDEPIPARELPATFTSGGDPDVLLADQVARGVAIVGRVQSGSGAVVLKIRTDGRPVRVRVDLHVDGASQTAWSRAAAPTRGMRELPRLVMVRAQGADRAAALISRQRGRLRMVEAHAWVEFDLRAGEVGDDGLLIVEVVDGAVPPWAATELSPLAAIGVRINQVEIVAIDAADQREGAARLAGAAAQWAGLVSAGGLVGARGRGQGHPRSRFVVVNAADPTVRCRLRISAGTAPPAAVRQPSQKWLRRHQGQTVLKAFRVAQRGAGYALFEASPFTRPPHPDRLVVRGVHLVDGTECRVSAVPQGEDALDVVVERTAPGPVLVGLAERDTPAVRRRVAETVCQLVELECHR
;
A
#
# COMPACT_ATOMS: atom_id res chain seq x y z
N MET A 1 1.16 -31.10 10.70
CA MET A 1 0.69 -29.75 11.09
C MET A 1 1.45 -29.39 12.35
N ALA A 2 2.54 -28.63 12.25
CA ALA A 2 3.36 -28.24 13.39
C ALA A 2 3.26 -26.73 13.57
N ILE A 3 2.55 -26.32 14.61
CA ILE A 3 2.60 -24.97 15.17
C ILE A 3 3.76 -25.01 16.15
N GLY A 4 4.88 -24.37 15.80
CA GLY A 4 6.01 -24.24 16.69
C GLY A 4 6.93 -23.16 16.16
N THR A 5 7.07 -22.08 16.91
CA THR A 5 8.31 -21.30 16.93
C THR A 5 9.42 -22.28 17.34
N TRP A 6 10.13 -22.83 16.35
CA TRP A 6 11.36 -23.56 16.61
C TRP A 6 12.42 -22.52 16.92
N PHE A 7 12.95 -22.54 18.15
CA PHE A 7 14.20 -21.86 18.44
C PHE A 7 15.29 -22.77 17.87
N ALA A 8 16.04 -22.27 16.87
CA ALA A 8 17.20 -22.98 16.36
C ALA A 8 18.22 -23.10 17.50
N THR A 9 18.65 -24.32 17.77
CA THR A 9 19.74 -24.62 18.71
C THR A 9 21.05 -24.65 17.96
N GLU A 10 22.18 -24.56 18.68
CA GLU A 10 23.52 -24.73 18.11
C GLU A 10 23.74 -26.11 17.46
N PHE A 11 22.84 -27.07 17.70
CA PHE A 11 22.89 -28.43 17.17
C PHE A 11 22.05 -28.62 15.90
N ASP A 12 21.23 -27.64 15.52
CA ASP A 12 20.44 -27.72 14.31
C ASP A 12 21.34 -27.49 13.08
N GLU A 13 21.14 -28.29 12.05
CA GLU A 13 21.89 -28.14 10.80
C GLU A 13 21.67 -26.74 10.21
N PRO A 14 22.73 -25.98 9.90
CA PRO A 14 22.59 -24.63 9.39
C PRO A 14 21.79 -24.63 8.10
N ILE A 15 20.72 -23.85 8.06
CA ILE A 15 19.90 -23.71 6.85
C ILE A 15 20.77 -23.03 5.77
N PRO A 16 21.02 -23.70 4.64
CA PRO A 16 21.84 -23.13 3.57
C PRO A 16 21.15 -21.88 3.02
N ALA A 17 21.94 -20.85 2.75
CA ALA A 17 21.39 -19.62 2.20
C ALA A 17 20.93 -19.80 0.75
N ARG A 18 19.76 -19.24 0.43
CA ARG A 18 19.21 -19.28 -0.93
C ARG A 18 20.05 -18.44 -1.88
N GLU A 19 20.41 -19.01 -3.03
CA GLU A 19 21.14 -18.30 -4.07
C GLU A 19 20.24 -17.34 -4.86
N LEU A 20 20.84 -16.33 -5.48
CA LEU A 20 20.15 -15.36 -6.33
C LEU A 20 19.97 -15.90 -7.76
N PRO A 21 18.84 -15.63 -8.44
CA PRO A 21 17.67 -14.89 -7.96
C PRO A 21 16.85 -15.70 -6.94
N ALA A 22 16.44 -15.05 -5.86
CA ALA A 22 15.69 -15.68 -4.77
C ALA A 22 14.23 -15.20 -4.79
N THR A 23 13.29 -16.10 -4.60
CA THR A 23 11.86 -15.76 -4.45
C THR A 23 11.27 -16.52 -3.27
N PHE A 24 10.55 -15.80 -2.41
CA PHE A 24 9.90 -16.33 -1.22
C PHE A 24 8.39 -16.12 -1.34
N THR A 25 7.60 -17.19 -1.31
CA THR A 25 6.12 -17.13 -1.47
C THR A 25 5.36 -17.79 -0.32
N SER A 26 6.07 -18.39 0.64
CA SER A 26 5.50 -19.12 1.76
C SER A 26 6.29 -18.84 3.04
N GLY A 27 5.60 -18.67 4.15
CA GLY A 27 6.21 -18.56 5.48
C GLY A 27 6.60 -19.92 6.07
N GLY A 28 6.18 -21.03 5.44
CA GLY A 28 6.65 -22.37 5.76
C GLY A 28 7.93 -22.76 5.03
N ASP A 29 8.48 -21.86 4.20
CA ASP A 29 9.76 -22.04 3.54
C ASP A 29 10.90 -22.05 4.59
N PRO A 30 11.78 -23.06 4.59
CA PRO A 30 12.88 -23.15 5.56
C PRO A 30 13.79 -21.92 5.54
N ASP A 31 13.92 -21.25 4.40
CA ASP A 31 14.79 -20.07 4.25
C ASP A 31 14.14 -18.80 4.83
N VAL A 32 12.90 -18.89 5.31
CA VAL A 32 12.22 -17.85 6.12
C VAL A 32 12.45 -18.19 7.59
N LEU A 33 13.51 -17.62 8.17
CA LEU A 33 14.01 -18.03 9.48
C LEU A 33 13.17 -17.51 10.65
N LEU A 34 12.73 -16.26 10.57
CA LEU A 34 11.99 -15.62 11.67
C LEU A 34 10.84 -14.77 11.13
N ALA A 35 9.77 -14.73 11.92
CA ALA A 35 8.60 -13.90 11.68
C ALA A 35 8.23 -13.24 13.02
N ASP A 36 8.63 -11.98 13.22
CA ASP A 36 8.27 -11.21 14.41
C ASP A 36 6.97 -10.45 14.15
N GLN A 37 6.01 -10.55 15.08
CA GLN A 37 4.66 -10.00 14.94
C GLN A 37 3.99 -10.35 13.60
N VAL A 38 4.38 -11.48 12.98
CA VAL A 38 3.90 -11.96 11.70
C VAL A 38 3.43 -13.40 11.85
N ALA A 39 2.19 -13.67 11.46
CA ALA A 39 1.71 -15.03 11.32
C ALA A 39 2.13 -15.57 9.95
N ARG A 40 2.97 -16.60 9.94
CA ARG A 40 3.40 -17.31 8.72
C ARG A 40 2.19 -17.91 8.00
N GLY A 41 2.24 -17.94 6.67
CA GLY A 41 1.22 -18.59 5.85
C GLY A 41 1.81 -19.66 4.93
N VAL A 42 0.92 -20.52 4.42
CA VAL A 42 1.31 -21.61 3.49
C VAL A 42 1.44 -21.11 2.05
N ALA A 43 0.65 -20.11 1.66
CA ALA A 43 0.60 -19.55 0.31
C ALA A 43 0.96 -18.05 0.28
N ILE A 44 1.58 -17.58 1.37
CA ILE A 44 2.07 -16.22 1.58
C ILE A 44 3.28 -16.30 2.50
N VAL A 45 4.22 -15.36 2.39
CA VAL A 45 5.33 -15.24 3.35
C VAL A 45 4.78 -15.02 4.77
N GLY A 46 3.83 -14.11 4.93
CA GLY A 46 3.20 -13.92 6.23
C GLY A 46 2.18 -12.81 6.28
N ARG A 47 1.57 -12.65 7.45
CA ARG A 47 0.60 -11.59 7.75
C ARG A 47 0.95 -10.88 9.04
N VAL A 48 1.07 -9.57 8.98
CA VAL A 48 1.31 -8.71 10.14
C VAL A 48 0.16 -8.82 11.15
N GLN A 49 0.48 -9.04 12.43
CA GLN A 49 -0.48 -9.20 13.51
C GLN A 49 -0.59 -7.95 14.40
N SER A 50 0.41 -7.07 14.38
CA SER A 50 0.53 -5.86 15.21
C SER A 50 0.77 -4.60 14.37
N GLY A 51 1.06 -3.45 15.00
CA GLY A 51 1.41 -2.19 14.31
C GLY A 51 2.70 -2.25 13.48
N SER A 52 3.46 -3.33 13.61
CA SER A 52 4.61 -3.68 12.80
C SER A 52 4.69 -5.20 12.64
N GLY A 53 5.42 -5.65 11.63
CA GLY A 53 5.79 -7.06 11.47
C GLY A 53 7.03 -7.22 10.61
N ALA A 54 7.87 -8.19 10.93
CA ALA A 54 9.14 -8.43 10.26
C ALA A 54 9.27 -9.90 9.83
N VAL A 55 9.94 -10.12 8.70
CA VAL A 55 10.35 -11.44 8.22
C VAL A 55 11.85 -11.43 7.96
N VAL A 56 12.51 -12.51 8.35
CA VAL A 56 13.96 -12.70 8.14
C VAL A 56 14.15 -13.78 7.09
N LEU A 57 14.83 -13.42 6.01
CA LEU A 57 15.06 -14.26 4.83
C LEU A 57 16.55 -14.60 4.76
N LYS A 58 16.88 -15.88 4.61
CA LYS A 58 18.26 -16.34 4.45
C LYS A 58 18.63 -16.37 2.96
N ILE A 59 19.52 -15.47 2.55
CA ILE A 59 19.97 -15.33 1.17
C ILE A 59 21.49 -15.20 1.07
N ARG A 60 22.04 -15.63 -0.05
CA ARG A 60 23.44 -15.44 -0.40
C ARG A 60 23.55 -14.38 -1.49
N THR A 61 24.13 -13.23 -1.16
CA THR A 61 24.32 -12.11 -2.10
C THR A 61 25.70 -12.09 -2.76
N ASP A 62 26.66 -12.83 -2.21
CA ASP A 62 28.08 -12.80 -2.61
C ASP A 62 28.67 -11.39 -2.58
N GLY A 63 28.21 -10.55 -1.64
CA GLY A 63 28.62 -9.14 -1.52
C GLY A 63 28.10 -8.23 -2.63
N ARG A 64 27.23 -8.71 -3.52
CA ARG A 64 26.65 -7.90 -4.60
C ARG A 64 25.49 -7.02 -4.09
N PRO A 65 25.29 -5.83 -4.69
CA PRO A 65 24.05 -5.09 -4.49
C PRO A 65 22.86 -5.89 -5.02
N VAL A 66 21.71 -5.76 -4.37
CA VAL A 66 20.50 -6.51 -4.73
C VAL A 66 19.29 -5.60 -4.81
N ARG A 67 18.37 -5.92 -5.71
CA ARG A 67 17.06 -5.29 -5.82
C ARG A 67 16.03 -6.19 -5.16
N VAL A 68 15.26 -5.61 -4.24
CA VAL A 68 14.23 -6.30 -3.46
C VAL A 68 12.87 -5.79 -3.89
N ARG A 69 11.97 -6.72 -4.23
CA ARG A 69 10.57 -6.43 -4.56
C ARG A 69 9.66 -7.14 -3.59
N VAL A 70 8.71 -6.41 -3.01
CA VAL A 70 7.77 -6.93 -2.02
C VAL A 70 6.35 -6.74 -2.50
N ASP A 71 5.59 -7.82 -2.58
CA ASP A 71 4.15 -7.80 -2.90
C ASP A 71 3.32 -7.77 -1.61
N LEU A 72 2.71 -6.61 -1.35
CA LEU A 72 1.87 -6.35 -0.20
C LEU A 72 0.41 -6.43 -0.55
N HIS A 73 -0.42 -6.96 0.33
CA HIS A 73 -1.82 -7.21 0.03
C HIS A 73 -2.74 -6.99 1.24
N VAL A 74 -3.88 -6.32 0.96
CA VAL A 74 -5.02 -6.20 1.87
C VAL A 74 -6.21 -6.99 1.31
N ASP A 75 -6.57 -8.06 2.01
CA ASP A 75 -7.67 -8.99 1.74
C ASP A 75 -8.72 -9.00 2.88
N GLY A 76 -9.75 -9.85 2.78
CA GLY A 76 -10.84 -9.93 3.77
C GLY A 76 -10.36 -10.22 5.19
N ALA A 77 -9.33 -11.06 5.33
CA ALA A 77 -8.73 -11.37 6.61
C ALA A 77 -7.96 -10.15 7.18
N SER A 78 -7.27 -9.40 6.32
CA SER A 78 -6.58 -8.15 6.67
C SER A 78 -7.56 -7.12 7.26
N GLN A 79 -8.72 -6.98 6.64
CA GLN A 79 -9.78 -6.09 7.14
C GLN A 79 -10.37 -6.56 8.46
N THR A 80 -10.49 -7.88 8.61
CA THR A 80 -11.00 -8.48 9.83
C THR A 80 -10.02 -8.36 11.00
N ALA A 81 -8.71 -8.45 10.74
CA ALA A 81 -7.66 -8.23 11.74
C ALA A 81 -7.63 -6.76 12.17
N TRP A 82 -7.57 -5.84 11.22
CA TRP A 82 -7.61 -4.40 11.50
C TRP A 82 -8.88 -3.97 12.22
N SER A 83 -10.06 -4.44 11.80
CA SER A 83 -11.32 -4.11 12.48
C SER A 83 -11.34 -4.54 13.95
N ARG A 84 -10.61 -5.60 14.32
CA ARG A 84 -10.50 -6.02 15.72
C ARG A 84 -9.65 -5.05 16.52
N ALA A 85 -8.52 -4.64 15.96
CA ALA A 85 -7.59 -3.73 16.62
C ALA A 85 -8.12 -2.29 16.69
N ALA A 86 -8.59 -1.75 15.55
CA ALA A 86 -9.06 -0.37 15.44
C ALA A 86 -10.48 -0.14 15.98
N ALA A 87 -11.27 -1.21 16.17
CA ALA A 87 -12.63 -1.19 16.71
C ALA A 87 -13.53 -0.07 16.11
N PRO A 88 -13.69 0.02 14.78
CA PRO A 88 -14.37 1.14 14.14
C PRO A 88 -15.82 1.29 14.61
N THR A 89 -16.27 2.54 14.78
CA THR A 89 -17.65 2.87 15.15
C THR A 89 -18.62 2.70 13.96
N ARG A 90 -19.93 2.72 14.22
CA ARG A 90 -20.95 2.56 13.17
C ARG A 90 -20.90 3.75 12.21
N GLY A 91 -20.82 3.47 10.91
CA GLY A 91 -20.78 4.49 9.86
C GLY A 91 -19.39 5.05 9.55
N MET A 92 -18.36 4.62 10.30
CA MET A 92 -16.97 4.95 9.98
C MET A 92 -16.59 4.40 8.59
N ARG A 93 -15.92 5.23 7.80
CA ARG A 93 -15.41 4.87 6.48
C ARG A 93 -14.16 4.02 6.64
N GLU A 94 -13.97 3.07 5.73
CA GLU A 94 -12.68 2.41 5.55
C GLU A 94 -11.75 3.38 4.82
N LEU A 95 -10.62 3.71 5.44
CA LEU A 95 -9.64 4.64 4.89
C LEU A 95 -8.48 3.88 4.21
N PRO A 96 -7.83 4.49 3.21
CA PRO A 96 -6.59 3.95 2.63
C PRO A 96 -5.52 3.70 3.69
N ARG A 97 -4.76 2.62 3.55
CA ARG A 97 -3.69 2.24 4.47
C ARG A 97 -2.35 2.66 3.89
N LEU A 98 -1.63 3.51 4.61
CA LEU A 98 -0.27 3.91 4.28
C LEU A 98 0.70 3.07 5.11
N VAL A 99 1.50 2.24 4.45
CA VAL A 99 2.51 1.39 5.10
C VAL A 99 3.89 1.73 4.58
N MET A 100 4.88 1.64 5.46
CA MET A 100 6.29 1.72 5.12
C MET A 100 6.87 0.33 5.06
N VAL A 101 7.79 0.12 4.12
CA VAL A 101 8.61 -1.08 4.02
C VAL A 101 10.04 -0.70 4.39
N ARG A 102 10.54 -1.40 5.40
CA ARG A 102 11.92 -1.24 5.89
C ARG A 102 12.74 -2.45 5.54
N ALA A 103 14.03 -2.24 5.38
CA ALA A 103 15.00 -3.30 5.32
C ALA A 103 16.20 -2.95 6.19
N GLN A 104 16.58 -3.90 7.06
CA GLN A 104 17.64 -3.71 8.04
C GLN A 104 17.44 -2.47 8.93
N GLY A 105 16.19 -2.22 9.36
CA GLY A 105 15.85 -1.05 10.18
C GLY A 105 15.85 0.30 9.44
N ALA A 106 16.11 0.36 8.13
CA ALA A 106 16.04 1.60 7.35
C ALA A 106 14.76 1.65 6.51
N ASP A 107 14.10 2.80 6.44
CA ASP A 107 12.95 3.04 5.57
C ASP A 107 13.39 3.01 4.10
N ARG A 108 12.78 2.12 3.29
CA ARG A 108 13.17 1.92 1.89
C ARG A 108 12.11 2.37 0.91
N ALA A 109 10.85 2.02 1.18
CA ALA A 109 9.73 2.31 0.30
C ALA A 109 8.43 2.45 1.09
N ALA A 110 7.38 2.90 0.42
CA ALA A 110 6.04 2.98 0.99
C ALA A 110 4.99 2.48 0.00
N ALA A 111 3.85 2.06 0.52
CA ALA A 111 2.69 1.67 -0.26
C ALA A 111 1.41 2.26 0.30
N LEU A 112 0.52 2.66 -0.61
CA LEU A 112 -0.83 3.08 -0.28
C LEU A 112 -1.82 2.04 -0.81
N ILE A 113 -2.47 1.31 0.10
CA ILE A 113 -3.39 0.23 -0.25
C ILE A 113 -4.81 0.62 0.15
N SER A 114 -5.72 0.65 -0.81
CA SER A 114 -7.12 1.02 -0.58
C SER A 114 -8.04 0.03 -1.26
N ARG A 115 -9.13 -0.36 -0.58
CA ARG A 115 -10.15 -1.20 -1.21
C ARG A 115 -10.84 -0.46 -2.35
N GLN A 116 -11.26 -1.20 -3.36
CA GLN A 116 -12.07 -0.66 -4.45
C GLN A 116 -13.42 -0.12 -3.93
N ARG A 117 -13.75 1.10 -4.35
CA ARG A 117 -15.00 1.80 -4.01
C ARG A 117 -16.20 1.17 -4.72
N GLY A 118 -17.40 1.35 -4.18
CA GLY A 118 -18.67 0.93 -4.80
C GLY A 118 -18.92 -0.59 -4.96
N ARG A 119 -17.99 -1.47 -4.54
CA ARG A 119 -18.14 -2.93 -4.68
C ARG A 119 -18.74 -3.60 -3.43
N LEU A 120 -19.64 -4.55 -3.67
CA LEU A 120 -20.35 -5.32 -2.63
C LEU A 120 -19.44 -6.31 -1.88
N ARG A 121 -18.57 -7.01 -2.63
CA ARG A 121 -17.56 -7.91 -2.09
C ARG A 121 -16.24 -7.18 -1.95
N MET A 122 -15.45 -7.59 -0.96
CA MET A 122 -14.08 -7.11 -0.90
C MET A 122 -13.35 -7.57 -2.16
N VAL A 123 -12.87 -6.58 -2.92
CA VAL A 123 -11.89 -6.81 -3.97
C VAL A 123 -10.54 -6.56 -3.33
N GLU A 124 -9.73 -7.61 -3.39
CA GLU A 124 -8.33 -7.66 -3.03
C GLU A 124 -7.54 -6.48 -3.63
N ALA A 125 -6.72 -5.83 -2.81
CA ALA A 125 -5.92 -4.68 -3.17
C ALA A 125 -4.45 -4.95 -2.85
N HIS A 126 -3.61 -5.05 -3.88
CA HIS A 126 -2.18 -5.32 -3.70
C HIS A 126 -1.32 -4.17 -4.21
N ALA A 127 -0.10 -4.05 -3.71
CA ALA A 127 0.88 -3.08 -4.14
C ALA A 127 2.27 -3.72 -4.14
N TRP A 128 2.99 -3.54 -5.24
CA TRP A 128 4.42 -3.81 -5.26
C TRP A 128 5.15 -2.61 -4.69
N VAL A 129 6.23 -2.88 -3.97
CA VAL A 129 7.29 -1.90 -3.70
C VAL A 129 8.61 -2.50 -4.15
N GLU A 130 9.50 -1.65 -4.64
CA GLU A 130 10.82 -2.02 -5.12
C GLU A 130 11.84 -1.06 -4.51
N PHE A 131 12.96 -1.59 -4.05
CA PHE A 131 14.07 -0.82 -3.53
C PHE A 131 15.37 -1.59 -3.66
N ASP A 132 16.48 -0.85 -3.68
CA ASP A 132 17.81 -1.41 -3.82
C ASP A 132 18.53 -1.44 -2.48
N LEU A 133 19.28 -2.51 -2.25
CA LEU A 133 20.23 -2.66 -1.15
C LEU A 133 21.66 -2.65 -1.71
N ARG A 134 22.53 -1.90 -1.05
CA ARG A 134 23.95 -1.80 -1.42
C ARG A 134 24.69 -3.09 -1.07
N ALA A 135 25.84 -3.26 -1.71
CA ALA A 135 26.82 -4.27 -1.31
C ALA A 135 27.11 -4.15 0.20
N GLY A 136 27.00 -5.27 0.92
CA GLY A 136 27.26 -5.33 2.36
C GLY A 136 26.12 -4.85 3.28
N GLU A 137 24.98 -4.37 2.76
CA GLU A 137 23.80 -4.10 3.61
C GLU A 137 23.13 -5.39 4.08
N VAL A 138 23.26 -6.48 3.33
CA VAL A 138 22.99 -7.83 3.83
C VAL A 138 24.29 -8.32 4.48
N GLY A 139 24.24 -8.61 5.76
CA GLY A 139 25.41 -9.06 6.52
C GLY A 139 26.00 -10.36 5.98
N ASP A 140 27.20 -10.71 6.44
CA ASP A 140 27.90 -11.95 6.05
C ASP A 140 27.14 -13.21 6.48
N ASP A 141 26.24 -13.07 7.45
CA ASP A 141 25.29 -14.11 7.86
C ASP A 141 24.18 -14.33 6.83
N GLY A 142 24.08 -13.54 5.77
CA GLY A 142 23.07 -13.69 4.73
C GLY A 142 21.64 -13.41 5.21
N LEU A 143 21.47 -12.68 6.31
CA LEU A 143 20.15 -12.38 6.86
C LEU A 143 19.59 -11.07 6.29
N LEU A 144 18.56 -11.18 5.47
CA LEU A 144 17.77 -10.04 5.02
C LEU A 144 16.52 -9.89 5.89
N ILE A 145 16.44 -8.79 6.64
CA ILE A 145 15.25 -8.43 7.41
C ILE A 145 14.38 -7.50 6.56
N VAL A 146 13.12 -7.88 6.34
CA VAL A 146 12.10 -7.04 5.70
C VAL A 146 10.98 -6.77 6.70
N GLU A 147 10.68 -5.50 6.93
CA GLU A 147 9.66 -5.08 7.88
C GLU A 147 8.54 -4.31 7.17
N VAL A 148 7.32 -4.50 7.64
CA VAL A 148 6.15 -3.70 7.26
C VAL A 148 5.65 -3.00 8.50
N VAL A 149 5.64 -1.67 8.45
CA VAL A 149 5.27 -0.82 9.59
C VAL A 149 4.26 0.26 9.16
N ASP A 150 3.61 0.88 10.14
CA ASP A 150 2.77 2.05 9.90
C ASP A 150 3.60 3.20 9.32
N GLY A 151 3.07 3.86 8.30
CA GLY A 151 3.71 5.07 7.76
C GLY A 151 3.44 6.31 8.61
N ALA A 152 4.42 7.21 8.63
CA ALA A 152 4.26 8.53 9.23
C ALA A 152 3.15 9.30 8.48
N VAL A 153 2.04 9.56 9.18
CA VAL A 153 0.90 10.26 8.59
C VAL A 153 1.02 11.76 8.86
N PRO A 154 1.12 12.62 7.82
CA PRO A 154 1.20 14.05 8.05
C PRO A 154 -0.14 14.60 8.57
N PRO A 155 -0.13 15.71 9.34
CA PRO A 155 -1.35 16.26 9.95
C PRO A 155 -2.49 16.52 8.94
N TRP A 156 -2.16 16.98 7.74
CA TRP A 156 -3.14 17.27 6.68
C TRP A 156 -3.79 16.02 6.08
N ALA A 157 -3.22 14.83 6.29
CA ALA A 157 -3.76 13.55 5.83
C ALA A 157 -4.35 12.69 6.96
N ALA A 158 -4.18 13.07 8.23
CA ALA A 158 -4.48 12.26 9.41
C ALA A 158 -5.91 11.74 9.48
N THR A 159 -6.90 12.51 9.02
CA THR A 159 -8.31 12.11 9.06
C THR A 159 -8.72 11.19 7.90
N GLU A 160 -7.83 11.00 6.93
CA GLU A 160 -8.15 10.43 5.62
C GLU A 160 -7.25 9.26 5.24
N LEU A 161 -6.34 8.89 6.14
CA LEU A 161 -5.56 7.66 6.11
C LEU A 161 -5.90 6.84 7.35
N SER A 162 -5.88 5.52 7.19
CA SER A 162 -6.22 4.58 8.26
C SER A 162 -5.14 4.61 9.34
N PRO A 163 -5.51 4.67 10.63
CA PRO A 163 -4.59 4.31 11.70
C PRO A 163 -4.31 2.80 11.66
N LEU A 164 -3.23 2.35 12.30
CA LEU A 164 -2.86 0.94 12.41
C LEU A 164 -2.80 0.25 11.04
N ALA A 165 -2.24 0.94 10.05
CA ALA A 165 -2.26 0.58 8.65
C ALA A 165 -1.63 -0.80 8.37
N ALA A 166 -0.56 -1.15 9.09
CA ALA A 166 0.17 -2.40 8.94
C ALA A 166 -0.62 -3.62 9.43
N ILE A 167 -1.54 -3.46 10.41
CA ILE A 167 -2.25 -4.59 11.02
C ILE A 167 -3.01 -5.39 9.96
N GLY A 168 -2.68 -6.67 9.85
CA GLY A 168 -3.32 -7.61 8.94
C GLY A 168 -2.80 -7.55 7.51
N VAL A 169 -1.89 -6.63 7.17
CA VAL A 169 -1.26 -6.58 5.84
C VAL A 169 -0.51 -7.88 5.59
N ARG A 170 -0.70 -8.40 4.38
CA ARG A 170 -0.16 -9.68 3.91
C ARG A 170 1.09 -9.39 3.09
N ILE A 171 2.18 -10.09 3.39
CA ILE A 171 3.36 -10.18 2.55
C ILE A 171 3.18 -11.44 1.71
N ASN A 172 2.83 -11.28 0.44
CA ASN A 172 2.59 -12.39 -0.46
C ASN A 172 3.91 -13.03 -0.85
N GLN A 173 4.81 -12.17 -1.32
CA GLN A 173 6.01 -12.56 -2.01
C GLN A 173 7.11 -11.54 -1.77
N VAL A 174 8.34 -12.03 -1.66
CA VAL A 174 9.56 -11.22 -1.72
C VAL A 174 10.44 -11.78 -2.83
N GLU A 175 10.80 -10.96 -3.80
CA GLU A 175 11.74 -11.28 -4.87
C GLU A 175 13.05 -10.52 -4.63
N ILE A 176 14.18 -11.20 -4.77
CA ILE A 176 15.51 -10.59 -4.67
C ILE A 176 16.33 -11.00 -5.89
N VAL A 177 16.89 -10.02 -6.58
CA VAL A 177 17.76 -10.22 -7.74
C VAL A 177 19.06 -9.43 -7.54
N ALA A 178 20.17 -9.93 -8.07
CA ALA A 178 21.42 -9.16 -8.10
C ALA A 178 21.26 -7.97 -9.05
N ILE A 179 21.88 -6.84 -8.71
CA ILE A 179 21.98 -5.68 -9.60
C ILE A 179 23.32 -5.77 -10.31
N ASP A 180 23.29 -5.99 -11.62
CA ASP A 180 24.49 -5.97 -12.44
C ASP A 180 24.96 -4.52 -12.64
N ALA A 181 26.28 -4.30 -12.64
CA ALA A 181 26.85 -2.96 -12.78
C ALA A 181 26.46 -2.25 -14.10
N ALA A 182 26.03 -3.01 -15.12
CA ALA A 182 25.58 -2.51 -16.41
C ALA A 182 24.11 -2.03 -16.41
N ASP A 183 23.30 -2.43 -15.43
CA ASP A 183 21.91 -1.97 -15.28
C ASP A 183 21.81 -0.59 -14.62
N GLN A 184 22.95 0.02 -14.26
CA GLN A 184 23.00 1.36 -13.70
C GLN A 184 23.00 2.39 -14.84
N ARG A 185 21.82 3.01 -15.05
CA ARG A 185 21.56 4.27 -15.77
C ARG A 185 21.36 4.18 -17.29
N GLU A 186 20.09 4.01 -17.68
CA GLU A 186 19.59 4.50 -18.96
C GLU A 186 18.59 5.66 -18.73
N GLY A 187 19.05 6.91 -18.95
CA GLY A 187 18.21 8.08 -19.22
C GLY A 187 17.09 8.42 -18.23
N ALA A 188 16.34 9.48 -18.51
CA ALA A 188 15.02 9.68 -17.88
C ALA A 188 14.01 8.82 -18.65
N ALA A 189 13.38 7.85 -17.98
CA ALA A 189 12.31 7.06 -18.55
C ALA A 189 10.95 7.66 -18.16
N ARG A 190 10.04 7.73 -19.14
CA ARG A 190 8.63 8.03 -18.87
C ARG A 190 7.85 6.73 -18.81
N LEU A 191 7.33 6.41 -17.64
CA LEU A 191 6.53 5.23 -17.39
C LEU A 191 5.05 5.60 -17.33
N ALA A 192 4.23 4.89 -18.11
CA ALA A 192 2.78 4.93 -17.93
C ALA A 192 2.40 4.49 -16.51
N GLY A 193 1.32 5.04 -15.97
CA GLY A 193 1.01 4.88 -14.55
C GLY A 193 0.78 3.43 -14.11
N ALA A 194 0.22 2.58 -14.99
CA ALA A 194 0.13 1.15 -14.75
C ALA A 194 1.53 0.51 -14.59
N ALA A 195 2.43 0.79 -15.54
CA ALA A 195 3.80 0.25 -15.53
C ALA A 195 4.59 0.74 -14.31
N ALA A 196 4.42 2.00 -13.91
CA ALA A 196 5.04 2.53 -12.68
C ALA A 196 4.54 1.82 -11.41
N GLN A 197 3.25 1.46 -11.35
CA GLN A 197 2.73 0.66 -10.23
C GLN A 197 3.24 -0.79 -10.25
N TRP A 198 3.36 -1.40 -11.44
CA TRP A 198 3.95 -2.74 -11.58
C TRP A 198 5.42 -2.79 -11.20
N ALA A 199 6.17 -1.74 -11.51
CA ALA A 199 7.55 -1.56 -11.10
C ALA A 199 7.71 -1.25 -9.60
N GLY A 200 6.62 -1.11 -8.85
CA GLY A 200 6.68 -0.76 -7.42
C GLY A 200 7.15 0.68 -7.13
N LEU A 201 7.28 1.50 -8.18
CA LEU A 201 7.71 2.90 -8.08
C LEU A 201 6.57 3.80 -7.62
N VAL A 202 5.31 3.40 -7.80
CA VAL A 202 4.14 4.18 -7.37
C VAL A 202 3.05 3.29 -6.79
N SER A 203 2.34 3.82 -5.80
CA SER A 203 1.15 3.18 -5.24
C SER A 203 0.01 4.19 -5.09
N ALA A 204 -1.12 3.95 -5.76
CA ALA A 204 -2.28 4.86 -5.81
C ALA A 204 -3.57 4.20 -5.27
N GLY A 205 -3.46 3.50 -4.13
CA GLY A 205 -4.56 2.73 -3.56
C GLY A 205 -4.57 1.25 -3.97
N GLY A 206 -3.49 0.77 -4.59
CA GLY A 206 -3.29 -0.63 -4.96
C GLY A 206 -3.94 -1.07 -6.27
N LEU A 207 -3.36 -2.10 -6.85
CA LEU A 207 -3.76 -2.82 -8.05
C LEU A 207 -4.98 -3.74 -7.76
N VAL A 208 -5.64 -4.25 -8.79
CA VAL A 208 -6.84 -5.11 -8.68
C VAL A 208 -6.49 -6.58 -8.96
N GLY A 209 -6.81 -7.49 -8.02
CA GLY A 209 -7.12 -8.92 -8.30
C GLY A 209 -6.03 -9.84 -8.89
N ALA A 210 -6.20 -11.14 -8.71
CA ALA A 210 -5.17 -12.18 -8.89
C ALA A 210 -4.89 -12.67 -10.32
N ARG A 211 -5.59 -12.20 -11.38
CA ARG A 211 -5.42 -12.69 -12.77
C ARG A 211 -5.64 -11.64 -13.87
N GLY A 212 -5.39 -10.37 -13.56
CA GLY A 212 -5.55 -9.29 -14.53
C GLY A 212 -4.78 -8.08 -14.04
N ARG A 213 -3.49 -8.05 -14.40
CA ARG A 213 -2.48 -7.08 -13.97
C ARG A 213 -2.72 -5.68 -14.60
N GLY A 214 -3.93 -5.13 -14.46
CA GLY A 214 -4.33 -3.83 -14.97
C GLY A 214 -4.32 -2.75 -13.91
N GLN A 215 -4.21 -1.49 -14.35
CA GLN A 215 -4.41 -0.35 -13.46
C GLN A 215 -5.87 -0.32 -13.01
N GLY A 216 -6.10 -0.40 -11.70
CA GLY A 216 -7.44 -0.26 -11.14
C GLY A 216 -7.98 1.17 -11.29
N HIS A 217 -9.30 1.33 -11.16
CA HIS A 217 -9.90 2.65 -11.00
C HIS A 217 -9.28 3.40 -9.81
N PRO A 218 -9.16 4.74 -9.87
CA PRO A 218 -8.64 5.54 -8.77
C PRO A 218 -9.45 5.34 -7.50
N ARG A 219 -8.75 5.13 -6.38
CA ARG A 219 -9.37 4.74 -5.09
C ARG A 219 -9.12 5.76 -3.98
N SER A 220 -8.21 6.68 -4.20
CA SER A 220 -7.73 7.61 -3.19
C SER A 220 -7.39 8.94 -3.83
N ARG A 221 -7.41 10.01 -3.04
CA ARG A 221 -6.85 11.32 -3.40
C ARG A 221 -5.34 11.40 -3.17
N PHE A 222 -4.75 10.30 -2.72
CA PHE A 222 -3.34 10.19 -2.39
C PHE A 222 -2.64 9.22 -3.32
N VAL A 223 -1.37 9.50 -3.59
CA VAL A 223 -0.44 8.65 -4.33
C VAL A 223 0.89 8.65 -3.59
N VAL A 224 1.51 7.48 -3.48
CA VAL A 224 2.88 7.32 -2.97
C VAL A 224 3.82 7.13 -4.14
N VAL A 225 4.94 7.83 -4.14
CA VAL A 225 6.00 7.70 -5.15
C VAL A 225 7.31 7.29 -4.47
N ASN A 226 7.87 6.15 -4.89
CA ASN A 226 9.11 5.54 -4.40
C ASN A 226 10.31 5.80 -5.34
N ALA A 227 10.23 6.78 -6.25
CA ALA A 227 11.33 7.07 -7.18
C ALA A 227 12.60 7.51 -6.43
N ALA A 228 13.77 7.17 -6.94
CA ALA A 228 15.07 7.51 -6.35
C ALA A 228 15.52 8.96 -6.63
N ASP A 229 14.88 9.64 -7.57
CA ASP A 229 15.25 10.98 -8.00
C ASP A 229 14.92 12.10 -7.01
N PRO A 230 15.80 13.11 -6.84
CA PRO A 230 15.54 14.26 -5.98
C PRO A 230 14.38 15.14 -6.48
N THR A 231 13.94 14.94 -7.73
CA THR A 231 12.76 15.61 -8.28
C THR A 231 11.84 14.55 -8.86
N VAL A 232 10.63 14.46 -8.32
CA VAL A 232 9.58 13.60 -8.85
C VAL A 232 8.71 14.42 -9.79
N ARG A 233 8.62 14.01 -11.06
CA ARG A 233 7.65 14.59 -11.99
C ARG A 233 6.61 13.55 -12.37
N CYS A 234 5.34 13.86 -12.14
CA CYS A 234 4.26 12.95 -12.47
C CYS A 234 3.02 13.68 -12.97
N ARG A 235 2.26 13.00 -13.82
CA ARG A 235 0.94 13.45 -14.26
C ARG A 235 -0.14 12.71 -13.51
N LEU A 236 -1.06 13.44 -12.89
CA LEU A 236 -2.21 12.90 -12.17
C LEU A 236 -3.49 13.22 -12.94
N ARG A 237 -4.33 12.20 -13.16
CA ARG A 237 -5.72 12.39 -13.61
C ARG A 237 -6.62 12.44 -12.39
N ILE A 238 -7.48 13.44 -12.34
CA ILE A 238 -8.45 13.71 -11.30
C ILE A 238 -9.78 13.11 -11.71
N SER A 239 -10.50 12.53 -10.77
CA SER A 239 -11.86 12.03 -10.99
C SER A 239 -12.68 12.19 -9.72
N ALA A 240 -14.00 12.08 -9.84
CA ALA A 240 -14.87 11.89 -8.69
C ALA A 240 -15.07 10.39 -8.45
N GLY A 241 -14.82 9.94 -7.23
CA GLY A 241 -15.12 8.59 -6.76
C GLY A 241 -16.33 8.56 -5.84
N THR A 242 -17.01 7.42 -5.78
CA THR A 242 -18.04 7.18 -4.75
C THR A 242 -17.42 7.26 -3.36
N ALA A 243 -18.22 7.57 -2.33
CA ALA A 243 -17.71 7.57 -0.96
C ALA A 243 -17.02 6.24 -0.59
N PRO A 244 -15.95 6.25 0.21
CA PRO A 244 -15.29 5.05 0.67
C PRO A 244 -16.28 4.12 1.36
N PRO A 245 -16.14 2.81 1.17
CA PRO A 245 -17.08 1.87 1.76
C PRO A 245 -16.97 1.92 3.29
N ALA A 246 -18.07 1.64 3.99
CA ALA A 246 -18.03 1.55 5.44
C ALA A 246 -17.04 0.46 5.91
N ALA A 247 -16.29 0.79 6.96
CA ALA A 247 -15.38 -0.11 7.64
C ALA A 247 -16.12 -1.38 8.08
N VAL A 248 -15.47 -2.53 7.89
CA VAL A 248 -15.99 -3.79 8.44
C VAL A 248 -15.98 -3.65 9.96
N ARG A 249 -17.09 -4.03 10.60
CA ARG A 249 -17.16 -4.18 12.05
C ARG A 249 -17.28 -5.66 12.36
N GLN A 250 -16.45 -6.15 13.27
CA GLN A 250 -16.72 -7.45 13.85
C GLN A 250 -18.00 -7.39 14.69
N PRO A 251 -18.96 -8.31 14.47
CA PRO A 251 -20.12 -8.42 15.34
C PRO A 251 -19.67 -8.84 16.74
N SER A 252 -20.26 -8.24 17.78
CA SER A 252 -19.98 -8.65 19.15
C SER A 252 -20.51 -10.08 19.41
N GLN A 253 -19.88 -10.81 20.33
CA GLN A 253 -20.34 -12.18 20.68
C GLN A 253 -21.80 -12.23 21.15
N LYS A 254 -22.28 -11.17 21.82
CA LYS A 254 -23.71 -11.03 22.20
C LYS A 254 -24.65 -10.98 20.99
N TRP A 255 -24.17 -10.47 19.85
CA TRP A 255 -24.96 -10.32 18.62
C TRP A 255 -24.99 -11.62 17.79
N LEU A 256 -23.90 -12.39 17.79
CA LEU A 256 -23.80 -13.67 17.07
C LEU A 256 -24.75 -14.75 17.63
N ARG A 257 -25.17 -14.66 18.90
CA ARG A 257 -26.12 -15.59 19.53
C ARG A 257 -27.57 -15.48 19.00
N ARG A 258 -27.92 -14.44 18.22
CA ARG A 258 -29.26 -14.28 17.63
C ARG A 258 -29.28 -14.79 16.18
N HIS A 259 -29.57 -16.08 16.01
CA HIS A 259 -29.49 -16.78 14.72
C HIS A 259 -30.48 -16.31 13.63
N GLN A 260 -31.56 -15.60 13.97
CA GLN A 260 -32.60 -15.22 12.99
C GLN A 260 -32.37 -13.88 12.26
N GLY A 261 -31.37 -13.08 12.65
CA GLY A 261 -31.16 -11.73 12.08
C GLY A 261 -30.16 -11.64 10.92
N GLN A 262 -29.41 -12.70 10.63
CA GLN A 262 -28.23 -12.60 9.76
C GLN A 262 -28.59 -12.32 8.28
N THR A 263 -29.68 -12.89 7.77
CA THR A 263 -30.15 -12.67 6.39
C THR A 263 -30.67 -11.25 6.19
N VAL A 264 -31.49 -10.74 7.13
CA VAL A 264 -32.03 -9.37 7.09
C VAL A 264 -30.90 -8.34 7.19
N LEU A 265 -29.88 -8.59 8.02
CA LEU A 265 -28.73 -7.69 8.18
C LEU A 265 -27.77 -7.73 7.00
N LYS A 266 -27.68 -8.87 6.30
CA LYS A 266 -26.98 -8.97 5.02
C LYS A 266 -27.74 -8.17 3.95
N ALA A 267 -29.06 -8.33 3.87
CA ALA A 267 -29.92 -7.57 2.95
C ALA A 267 -29.84 -6.05 3.22
N PHE A 268 -29.90 -5.63 4.49
CA PHE A 268 -29.80 -4.23 4.88
C PHE A 268 -28.43 -3.62 4.53
N ARG A 269 -27.32 -4.36 4.74
CA ARG A 269 -25.97 -3.91 4.33
C ARG A 269 -25.84 -3.78 2.81
N VAL A 270 -26.47 -4.69 2.06
CA VAL A 270 -26.53 -4.60 0.59
C VAL A 270 -27.34 -3.38 0.17
N ALA A 271 -28.51 -3.15 0.78
CA ALA A 271 -29.37 -2.01 0.49
C ALA A 271 -28.69 -0.66 0.79
N GLN A 272 -28.05 -0.51 1.95
CA GLN A 272 -27.33 0.73 2.29
C GLN A 272 -26.17 1.03 1.32
N ARG A 273 -25.44 0.01 0.86
CA ARG A 273 -24.32 0.18 -0.08
C ARG A 273 -24.80 0.43 -1.51
N GLY A 274 -25.85 -0.26 -1.95
CA GLY A 274 -26.51 -0.02 -3.24
C GLY A 274 -27.11 1.39 -3.31
N ALA A 275 -27.75 1.84 -2.23
CA ALA A 275 -28.26 3.21 -2.12
C ALA A 275 -27.15 4.25 -2.21
N GLY A 276 -25.99 4.03 -1.58
CA GLY A 276 -24.85 4.95 -1.71
C GLY A 276 -24.32 5.08 -3.14
N TYR A 277 -24.28 3.97 -3.88
CA TYR A 277 -23.86 3.96 -5.29
C TYR A 277 -24.91 4.62 -6.20
N ALA A 278 -26.19 4.28 -6.03
CA ALA A 278 -27.29 4.92 -6.77
C ALA A 278 -27.40 6.42 -6.48
N LEU A 279 -27.21 6.83 -5.21
CA LEU A 279 -27.15 8.24 -4.82
C LEU A 279 -25.96 8.95 -5.46
N PHE A 280 -24.82 8.28 -5.62
CA PHE A 280 -23.70 8.83 -6.36
C PHE A 280 -24.06 9.01 -7.83
N GLU A 281 -24.53 7.98 -8.53
CA GLU A 281 -24.90 8.08 -9.95
C GLU A 281 -25.96 9.16 -10.21
N ALA A 282 -26.94 9.29 -9.31
CA ALA A 282 -27.97 10.33 -9.37
C ALA A 282 -27.51 11.71 -8.85
N SER A 283 -26.28 11.84 -8.34
CA SER A 283 -25.80 13.07 -7.72
C SER A 283 -25.34 14.09 -8.76
N PRO A 284 -25.66 15.39 -8.60
CA PRO A 284 -25.02 16.44 -9.38
C PRO A 284 -23.52 16.61 -9.04
N PHE A 285 -23.03 15.95 -7.98
CA PHE A 285 -21.65 16.03 -7.50
C PHE A 285 -20.70 14.97 -8.09
N THR A 286 -21.12 14.27 -9.15
CA THR A 286 -20.30 13.27 -9.88
C THR A 286 -19.24 13.89 -10.78
N ARG A 287 -19.32 15.19 -11.06
CA ARG A 287 -18.27 15.87 -11.83
C ARG A 287 -16.98 16.00 -11.00
N PRO A 288 -15.80 15.70 -11.57
CA PRO A 288 -14.54 15.98 -10.89
C PRO A 288 -14.40 17.47 -10.60
N PRO A 289 -13.71 17.87 -9.52
CA PRO A 289 -13.34 19.26 -9.34
C PRO A 289 -12.38 19.70 -10.45
N HIS A 290 -12.48 20.96 -10.88
CA HIS A 290 -11.50 21.55 -11.79
C HIS A 290 -10.11 21.56 -11.11
N PRO A 291 -9.02 21.23 -11.83
CA PRO A 291 -7.65 21.20 -11.29
C PRO A 291 -7.25 22.46 -10.51
N ASP A 292 -7.64 23.66 -10.97
CA ASP A 292 -7.33 24.95 -10.32
C ASP A 292 -7.87 25.11 -8.90
N ARG A 293 -8.88 24.33 -8.53
CA ARG A 293 -9.50 24.37 -7.20
C ARG A 293 -8.79 23.45 -6.21
N LEU A 294 -7.83 22.67 -6.68
CA LEU A 294 -7.10 21.71 -5.89
C LEU A 294 -5.79 22.33 -5.38
N VAL A 295 -5.45 21.95 -4.16
CA VAL A 295 -4.14 22.14 -3.55
C VAL A 295 -3.46 20.80 -3.55
N VAL A 296 -2.28 20.74 -4.17
CA VAL A 296 -1.41 19.56 -4.12
C VAL A 296 -0.45 19.73 -2.95
N ARG A 297 -0.36 18.72 -2.10
CA ARG A 297 0.59 18.66 -0.99
C ARG A 297 1.51 17.46 -1.17
N GLY A 298 2.75 17.61 -0.71
CA GLY A 298 3.77 16.56 -0.73
C GLY A 298 4.44 16.48 0.64
N VAL A 299 4.69 15.28 1.12
CA VAL A 299 5.50 15.04 2.31
C VAL A 299 6.49 13.92 2.05
N HIS A 300 7.71 14.07 2.53
CA HIS A 300 8.70 13.02 2.55
C HIS A 300 8.40 12.07 3.72
N LEU A 301 8.20 10.79 3.44
CA LEU A 301 7.63 9.86 4.42
C LEU A 301 8.63 9.33 5.46
N VAL A 302 9.93 9.52 5.23
CA VAL A 302 10.98 9.08 6.17
C VAL A 302 11.09 10.05 7.36
N ASP A 303 11.07 11.35 7.10
CA ASP A 303 11.28 12.38 8.13
C ASP A 303 10.05 13.27 8.36
N GLY A 304 8.98 13.10 7.57
CA GLY A 304 7.76 13.88 7.67
C GLY A 304 7.88 15.33 7.17
N THR A 305 8.98 15.69 6.52
CA THR A 305 9.21 17.05 6.02
C THR A 305 8.28 17.36 4.84
N GLU A 306 7.69 18.56 4.82
CA GLU A 306 6.90 18.99 3.68
C GLU A 306 7.80 19.21 2.46
N CYS A 307 7.42 18.62 1.33
CA CYS A 307 8.14 18.80 0.08
C CYS A 307 7.65 20.08 -0.61
N ARG A 308 8.53 20.72 -1.40
CA ARG A 308 8.11 21.80 -2.28
C ARG A 308 7.37 21.19 -3.47
N VAL A 309 6.12 21.60 -3.66
CA VAL A 309 5.25 21.09 -4.73
C VAL A 309 4.82 22.23 -5.65
N SER A 310 4.96 22.02 -6.95
CA SER A 310 4.31 22.83 -7.98
C SER A 310 3.37 21.96 -8.79
N ALA A 311 2.17 22.47 -9.07
CA ALA A 311 1.16 21.76 -9.85
C ALA A 311 0.60 22.68 -10.94
N VAL A 312 0.58 22.20 -12.18
CA VAL A 312 0.08 22.92 -13.34
C VAL A 312 -1.10 22.14 -13.94
N PRO A 313 -2.29 22.74 -14.04
CA PRO A 313 -3.43 22.17 -14.75
C PRO A 313 -3.07 21.77 -16.18
N GLN A 314 -3.53 20.60 -16.58
CA GLN A 314 -3.47 20.13 -17.97
C GLN A 314 -4.90 19.77 -18.40
N GLY A 315 -5.54 20.66 -19.14
CA GLY A 315 -6.93 20.48 -19.56
C GLY A 315 -7.91 20.46 -18.38
N GLU A 316 -9.02 19.72 -18.54
CA GLU A 316 -10.14 19.75 -17.59
C GLU A 316 -9.98 18.80 -16.39
N ASP A 317 -9.15 17.77 -16.49
CA ASP A 317 -9.11 16.67 -15.52
C ASP A 317 -7.69 16.21 -15.13
N ALA A 318 -6.63 16.89 -15.54
CA ALA A 318 -5.26 16.48 -15.21
C ALA A 318 -4.42 17.58 -14.56
N LEU A 319 -3.41 17.15 -13.81
CA LEU A 319 -2.39 17.97 -13.17
C LEU A 319 -1.01 17.40 -13.48
N ASP A 320 -0.11 18.24 -14.00
CA ASP A 320 1.32 17.97 -13.98
C ASP A 320 1.87 18.42 -12.62
N VAL A 321 2.41 17.48 -11.86
CA VAL A 321 2.91 17.68 -10.51
C VAL A 321 4.42 17.49 -10.50
N VAL A 322 5.13 18.46 -9.94
CA VAL A 322 6.56 18.38 -9.67
C VAL A 322 6.76 18.50 -8.17
N VAL A 323 7.49 17.55 -7.59
CA VAL A 323 7.85 17.52 -6.18
C VAL A 323 9.35 17.55 -6.06
N GLU A 324 9.87 18.59 -5.42
CA GLU A 324 11.29 18.73 -5.08
C GLU A 324 11.51 18.25 -3.64
N ARG A 325 12.49 17.38 -3.43
CA ARG A 325 12.87 16.85 -2.12
C ARG A 325 14.36 17.06 -1.85
N THR A 326 14.69 17.19 -0.58
CA THR A 326 16.06 17.43 -0.10
C THR A 326 16.82 16.13 0.19
N ALA A 327 16.11 15.01 0.34
CA ALA A 327 16.67 13.68 0.60
C ALA A 327 15.98 12.61 -0.27
N PRO A 328 16.64 11.48 -0.56
CA PRO A 328 16.02 10.35 -1.24
C PRO A 328 15.05 9.62 -0.30
N GLY A 329 13.93 9.13 -0.83
CA GLY A 329 12.96 8.35 -0.08
C GLY A 329 11.52 8.51 -0.56
N PRO A 330 10.60 7.67 -0.07
CA PRO A 330 9.21 7.68 -0.51
C PRO A 330 8.51 9.02 -0.20
N VAL A 331 7.69 9.49 -1.14
CA VAL A 331 6.91 10.73 -1.02
C VAL A 331 5.42 10.42 -1.10
N LEU A 332 4.64 10.97 -0.18
CA LEU A 332 3.18 10.97 -0.25
C LEU A 332 2.73 12.29 -0.90
N VAL A 333 2.06 12.17 -2.04
CA VAL A 333 1.37 13.26 -2.73
C VAL A 333 -0.12 13.16 -2.45
N GLY A 334 -0.76 14.26 -2.08
CA GLY A 334 -2.20 14.30 -1.83
C GLY A 334 -2.88 15.52 -2.43
N LEU A 335 -4.14 15.33 -2.85
CA LEU A 335 -5.00 16.39 -3.34
C LEU A 335 -5.99 16.82 -2.26
N ALA A 336 -6.12 18.13 -2.06
CA ALA A 336 -7.14 18.74 -1.21
C ALA A 336 -7.92 19.78 -1.99
N GLU A 337 -9.24 19.85 -1.79
CA GLU A 337 -10.06 20.95 -2.33
C GLU A 337 -10.03 22.14 -1.36
N ARG A 338 -9.84 23.37 -1.86
CA ARG A 338 -9.82 24.58 -1.01
C ARG A 338 -11.14 24.80 -0.28
N ASP A 339 -12.27 24.66 -0.99
CA ASP A 339 -13.62 24.92 -0.48
C ASP A 339 -14.56 23.78 -0.87
N THR A 340 -14.54 22.66 -0.14
CA THR A 340 -15.50 21.58 -0.40
C THR A 340 -16.80 21.78 0.39
N PRO A 341 -17.96 21.90 -0.26
CA PRO A 341 -19.23 21.87 0.46
C PRO A 341 -19.43 20.52 1.16
N ALA A 342 -19.90 20.53 2.40
CA ALA A 342 -20.04 19.34 3.25
C ALA A 342 -20.90 18.23 2.63
N VAL A 343 -21.87 18.59 1.79
CA VAL A 343 -22.76 17.66 1.09
C VAL A 343 -21.99 16.83 0.05
N ARG A 344 -21.05 17.44 -0.69
CA ARG A 344 -20.20 16.74 -1.66
C ARG A 344 -19.41 15.64 -0.97
N ARG A 345 -18.73 15.95 0.15
CA ARG A 345 -17.93 15.00 0.95
C ARG A 345 -18.71 13.75 1.39
N ARG A 346 -20.04 13.82 1.49
CA ARG A 346 -20.90 12.69 1.87
C ARG A 346 -21.15 11.70 0.75
N VAL A 347 -21.19 12.17 -0.50
CA VAL A 347 -21.65 11.39 -1.67
C VAL A 347 -20.51 11.10 -2.64
N ALA A 348 -19.60 12.06 -2.84
CA ALA A 348 -18.47 11.96 -3.75
C ALA A 348 -17.17 12.42 -3.07
N GLU A 349 -16.05 11.81 -3.45
CA GLU A 349 -14.72 12.27 -3.06
C GLU A 349 -13.86 12.48 -4.30
N THR A 350 -12.96 13.44 -4.21
CA THR A 350 -11.89 13.58 -5.18
C THR A 350 -10.97 12.37 -5.08
N VAL A 351 -10.65 11.77 -6.21
CA VAL A 351 -9.69 10.69 -6.33
C VAL A 351 -8.73 11.01 -7.47
N CYS A 352 -7.54 10.43 -7.43
CA CYS A 352 -6.56 10.59 -8.48
C CYS A 352 -5.91 9.28 -8.91
N GLN A 353 -5.46 9.28 -10.15
CA GLN A 353 -4.73 8.19 -10.77
C GLN A 353 -3.42 8.74 -11.35
N LEU A 354 -2.32 8.03 -11.14
CA LEU A 354 -1.10 8.29 -11.88
C LEU A 354 -1.31 7.96 -13.37
N VAL A 355 -1.05 8.91 -14.25
CA VAL A 355 -1.06 8.72 -15.71
C VAL A 355 0.35 8.43 -16.21
N GLU A 356 1.32 9.19 -15.72
CA GLU A 356 2.70 9.16 -16.17
C GLU A 356 3.63 9.51 -15.01
N LEU A 357 4.78 8.84 -14.95
CA LEU A 357 5.89 9.14 -14.04
C LEU A 357 7.16 9.31 -14.86
N GLU A 358 7.88 10.40 -14.64
CA GLU A 358 9.27 10.55 -15.07
C GLU A 358 10.18 10.06 -13.95
N CYS A 359 11.05 9.10 -14.26
CA CYS A 359 12.03 8.58 -13.30
C CYS A 359 13.31 8.12 -14.02
N HIS A 360 14.44 8.26 -13.34
CA HIS A 360 15.68 7.58 -13.71
C HIS A 360 15.69 6.17 -13.08
N ARG A 361 16.10 5.17 -13.87
CA ARG A 361 16.29 3.80 -13.40
C ARG A 361 17.76 3.51 -13.13
#